data_AF-A0A6J7IE59-F1
#
_entry.id   AF-A0A6J7IE59-F1
#
_cell.length_a   1.000
_cell.length_b   1.000
_cell.length_c   1.000
_cell.angle_alpha   90.00
_cell.angle_beta   90.00
_cell.angle_gamma   90.00
#
_symmetry.space_group_name_H-M   'P 1'
#
loop_
_entity.id
_entity.type
_entity.pdbx_description
1 polymer ?
#
loop_
_entity_poly.entity_id
_entity_poly.type
_entity_poly.pdbx_seq_one_letter_code
_entity_poly.pdbx_strand_id
1 'polypeptide(L)' 'MDAELGMTCIDCGGTLHPLSYPPEEGWEPGDVVAYRCPDCNERFDIVLPDPDETGTGDWAGQ' A
#
# COMPACT_ATOMS: atom_id res chain seq x y z
N MET A 1 12.24 7.58 14.86
CA MET A 1 11.87 7.99 13.49
C MET A 1 11.34 6.74 12.88
N ASP A 2 10.13 6.44 13.31
CA ASP A 2 9.47 5.17 13.10
C ASP A 2 8.69 5.39 11.83
N ALA A 3 9.16 4.82 10.73
CA ALA A 3 8.36 4.70 9.53
C ALA A 3 7.18 3.79 9.90
N GLU A 4 6.17 4.40 10.50
CA GLU A 4 4.81 3.93 10.57
C GLU A 4 4.44 3.51 9.15
N LEU A 5 4.49 2.20 8.88
CA LEU A 5 4.14 1.61 7.59
C LEU A 5 2.61 1.62 7.40
N GLY A 6 1.97 2.73 7.78
CA GLY A 6 0.59 3.03 7.47
C GLY A 6 0.58 3.72 6.11
N MET A 7 0.20 2.99 5.06
CA MET A 7 -0.05 3.62 3.76
C MET A 7 -1.13 4.67 3.93
N THR A 8 -0.83 5.90 3.52
CA THR A 8 -1.74 7.04 3.63
C THR A 8 -2.76 7.01 2.49
N CYS A 9 -4.04 7.23 2.79
CA CYS A 9 -5.07 7.40 1.79
C CYS A 9 -4.82 8.69 1.00
N ILE A 10 -4.73 8.59 -0.32
CA ILE A 10 -4.48 9.75 -1.19
C ILE A 10 -5.65 10.73 -1.26
N ASP A 11 -6.87 10.27 -1.01
CA ASP A 11 -8.09 11.10 -1.08
C ASP A 11 -8.30 11.93 0.20
N CYS A 12 -8.13 11.33 1.39
CA CYS A 12 -8.45 11.99 2.66
C CYS A 12 -7.28 12.15 3.63
N GLY A 13 -6.11 11.57 3.35
CA GLY A 13 -4.95 11.60 4.24
C GLY A 13 -5.03 10.66 5.46
N GLY A 14 -6.10 9.86 5.60
CA GLY A 14 -6.26 8.89 6.67
C GLY A 14 -5.41 7.63 6.49
N THR A 15 -5.36 6.77 7.51
CA THR A 15 -4.61 5.50 7.44
C THR A 15 -5.38 4.42 6.70
N LEU A 16 -4.73 3.75 5.75
CA LEU A 16 -5.28 2.59 5.07
C LEU A 16 -5.06 1.30 5.87
N HIS A 17 -6.07 0.43 5.87
CA HIS A 17 -5.99 -0.88 6.50
C HIS A 17 -6.28 -1.99 5.48
N PRO A 18 -5.51 -3.10 5.50
CA PRO A 18 -5.74 -4.21 4.60
C PRO A 18 -7.06 -4.90 4.93
N LEU A 19 -7.80 -5.30 3.89
CA LEU A 19 -9.06 -6.03 4.00
C LEU A 19 -8.85 -7.54 4.10
N SER A 20 -7.66 -8.02 3.75
CA SER A 20 -7.29 -9.42 3.76
C SER A 20 -6.12 -9.64 4.72
N TYR A 21 -6.13 -10.80 5.38
CA TYR A 21 -4.98 -11.25 6.15
C TYR A 21 -3.86 -11.73 5.20
N PRO A 22 -2.59 -11.64 5.63
CA PRO A 22 -1.50 -12.28 4.90
C PRO A 22 -1.76 -13.78 4.73
N PRO A 23 -1.43 -14.35 3.56
CA PRO A 23 -1.45 -15.80 3.37
C PRO A 23 -0.40 -16.46 4.28
N GLU A 24 -0.49 -17.78 4.45
CA GLU A 24 0.38 -18.55 5.35
C GLU A 24 1.87 -18.46 4.98
N GLU A 25 2.17 -18.36 3.70
CA GLU A 25 3.52 -18.17 3.15
C GLU A 25 4.01 -16.72 3.23
N GLY A 26 3.14 -15.79 3.64
CA GLY A 26 3.39 -14.36 3.59
C GLY A 26 3.16 -13.77 2.20
N TRP A 27 3.19 -12.45 2.11
CA TRP A 27 2.99 -11.77 0.84
C TRP A 27 4.24 -11.79 -0.04
N GLU A 28 4.04 -11.98 -1.34
CA GLU A 28 5.09 -11.95 -2.35
C GLU A 28 5.03 -10.69 -3.22
N PRO A 29 6.15 -10.28 -3.82
CA PRO A 29 6.15 -9.24 -4.86
C PRO A 29 5.17 -9.56 -5.98
N GLY A 30 4.37 -8.57 -6.38
CA GLY A 30 3.33 -8.72 -7.39
C GLY A 30 1.97 -9.14 -6.85
N ASP A 31 1.86 -9.54 -5.58
CA ASP A 31 0.56 -9.78 -4.95
C ASP A 31 -0.27 -8.50 -4.89
N VAL A 32 -1.59 -8.64 -5.09
CA VAL A 32 -2.54 -7.54 -4.99
C VAL A 32 -3.21 -7.59 -3.62
N VAL A 33 -2.95 -6.57 -2.80
CA VAL A 33 -3.56 -6.43 -1.48
C VAL A 33 -4.61 -5.31 -1.52
N ALA A 34 -5.84 -5.65 -1.16
CA ALA A 34 -6.92 -4.69 -1.06
C ALA A 34 -6.86 -3.94 0.28
N TYR A 35 -6.81 -2.61 0.22
CA TYR A 35 -6.84 -1.70 1.36
C TYR A 35 -8.13 -0.89 1.37
N ARG A 36 -8.57 -0.50 2.57
CA ARG A 36 -9.72 0.41 2.76
C ARG A 36 -9.39 1.49 3.78
N CYS A 37 -9.81 2.71 3.46
CA CYS A 37 -9.80 3.80 4.41
C CYS A 37 -11.09 3.77 5.25
N PRO A 38 -11.02 3.81 6.59
CA PRO A 38 -12.21 3.87 7.45
C PRO A 38 -12.88 5.25 7.43
N ASP A 39 -12.15 6.33 7.09
CA ASP A 39 -12.66 7.70 7.08
C ASP A 39 -13.48 8.03 5.82
N CYS A 40 -12.91 7.83 4.63
CA CYS A 40 -13.59 8.13 3.36
C CYS A 40 -14.27 6.91 2.73
N ASN A 41 -14.06 5.71 3.30
CA ASN A 41 -14.63 4.45 2.84
C ASN A 41 -14.15 4.01 1.43
N GLU A 42 -13.14 4.67 0.88
CA GLU A 42 -12.57 4.30 -0.41
C GLU A 42 -11.70 3.04 -0.31
N ARG A 43 -11.69 2.26 -1.39
CA ARG A 43 -10.91 1.04 -1.55
C ARG A 43 -9.78 1.27 -2.54
N PHE A 44 -8.62 0.70 -2.23
CA PHE A 44 -7.43 0.72 -3.08
C PHE A 44 -6.92 -0.71 -3.25
N ASP A 45 -6.53 -1.09 -4.46
CA ASP A 45 -5.92 -2.37 -4.77
C ASP A 45 -4.44 -2.10 -5.09
N ILE A 46 -3.54 -2.52 -4.20
CA ILE A 46 -2.11 -2.17 -4.24
C ILE A 46 -1.31 -3.42 -4.61
N VAL A 47 -0.50 -3.31 -5.66
CA VAL A 47 0.47 -4.35 -6.05
C VAL A 47 1.69 -4.18 -5.15
N LEU A 48 2.10 -5.25 -4.47
CA LEU A 48 3.28 -5.21 -3.62
C LEU A 48 4.55 -5.11 -4.48
N PRO A 49 5.41 -4.11 -4.23
CA PRO A 49 6.65 -3.97 -4.96
C PRO A 49 7.63 -5.07 -4.57
N ASP A 50 8.59 -5.33 -5.46
CA ASP A 50 9.73 -6.17 -5.11
C ASP A 50 10.59 -5.45 -4.06
N PRO A 51 10.96 -6.09 -2.94
CA PRO A 51 11.71 -5.45 -1.86
C PRO A 51 13.11 -4.99 -2.29
N ASP A 52 13.67 -5.59 -3.33
CA ASP A 52 14.95 -5.21 -3.93
C ASP A 52 14.79 -4.07 -4.97
N GLU A 53 13.55 -3.74 -5.38
CA GLU A 53 13.27 -2.58 -6.20
C GLU A 53 13.31 -1.30 -5.34
N THR A 54 14.49 -0.68 -5.29
CA THR A 54 14.59 0.70 -4.80
C THR A 54 13.91 1.62 -5.82
N GLY A 55 12.67 2.02 -5.53
CA GLY A 55 11.86 2.89 -6.39
C GLY A 55 12.53 4.23 -6.69
N THR A 56 13.40 4.27 -7.70
CA THR A 56 13.72 5.49 -8.46
C THR A 56 12.57 5.77 -9.41
N GLY A 57 11.42 6.12 -8.84
CA GLY A 57 10.30 6.61 -9.63
C GLY A 57 10.70 7.92 -10.30
N ASP A 58 11.01 7.86 -11.59
CA ASP A 58 11.11 9.01 -12.49
C ASP A 58 9.71 9.61 -12.69
N TRP A 59 9.14 10.17 -11.62
CA TRP A 59 7.87 10.91 -11.62
C TRP A 59 8.12 12.43 -11.72
N ALA A 60 9.37 12.84 -11.91
CA ALA A 60 9.74 14.22 -12.23
C ALA A 60 9.55 14.48 -13.74
N GLY A 61 8.30 14.41 -14.23
CA GLY A 61 8.08 14.50 -15.68
C GLY A 61 6.64 14.56 -16.18
N GLN A 62 5.69 15.16 -15.45
CA GLN A 62 4.41 15.61 -16.04
C GLN A 62 3.94 16.93 -15.42
#